data_AF-A0A7S1AVW2-F1
#
_entry.id   AF-A0A7S1AVW2-F1
#
_cell.length_a   1.000
_cell.length_b   1.000
_cell.length_c   1.000
_cell.angle_alpha   90.00
_cell.angle_beta   90.00
_cell.angle_gamma   90.00
#
_symmetry.space_group_name_H-M   'P 1'
#
loop_
_entity.id
_entity.type
_entity.pdbx_description
1 polymer ?
#
loop_
_entity_poly.entity_id
_entity_poly.type
_entity_poly.pdbx_seq_one_letter_code
_entity_poly.pdbx_strand_id
1 'polypeptide(L)'
;TWTELELRPFTRELPLSGMRHGENHFFKVAIETPDGWSHWSRIVSCVPPSPEKPGKCASVLASVKSPTSALVRWTPPLDYAGAISCGTVQKYKLLVTWPEAGDTKSRDILIEEQLEEKEVTDLECCREYRFMVAAENVSGWGEWSDASAVLNMPLPVPSAPAAPLLRRATHYSVVAQWYHPAEGGAPIESFRFRYTNTGDWRSGVTEVPDVSAELTQEVIENLLPGQTYIFQVRAANKYGLSLWSESSRPIKTMDGGVPAKISEFTAKDVFKTFVTVQWRPPFENGFEITGHIMRYDDRAHMQKAKEFEPIVVREKGVDRCDIGHLEKKMYYFQVAAINAMGRADWSDPVMVDMADIKPIANVLTLGR
;
A
#
# COMPACT_ATOMS: atom_id res chain seq x y z
N THR A 1 -1.14 17.22 73.15
CA THR A 1 -1.53 15.91 73.71
C THR A 1 -0.57 14.87 73.18
N TRP A 2 -0.13 13.92 74.00
CA TRP A 2 0.80 12.87 73.58
C TRP A 2 0.02 11.68 73.03
N THR A 3 0.48 11.13 71.91
CA THR A 3 -0.03 9.85 71.38
C THR A 3 0.99 8.78 71.73
N GLU A 4 0.55 7.74 72.43
CA GLU A 4 1.42 6.62 72.78
C GLU A 4 1.44 5.61 71.62
N LEU A 5 2.64 5.13 71.29
CA LEU A 5 2.88 4.13 70.26
C LEU A 5 3.55 2.92 70.92
N GLU A 6 2.90 1.76 70.87
CA GLU A 6 3.51 0.52 71.34
C GLU A 6 4.54 0.02 70.33
N LEU A 7 5.77 -0.20 70.80
CA LEU A 7 6.86 -0.71 69.98
C LEU A 7 7.04 -2.21 70.22
N ARG A 8 7.33 -2.96 69.17
CA ARG A 8 7.68 -4.37 69.32
C ARG A 8 8.99 -4.50 70.10
N PRO A 9 9.15 -5.53 70.93
CA PRO A 9 10.42 -5.81 71.62
C PRO A 9 11.60 -5.83 70.64
N PHE A 10 12.73 -5.24 71.04
CA PHE A 10 13.98 -5.16 70.27
C PHE A 10 13.97 -4.29 69.00
N THR A 11 12.94 -3.45 68.80
CA THR A 11 12.90 -2.48 67.69
C THR A 11 13.91 -1.36 67.93
N ARG A 12 14.88 -1.19 67.01
CA ARG A 12 15.88 -0.10 67.08
C ARG A 12 15.54 1.09 66.20
N GLU A 13 14.71 0.90 65.19
CA GLU A 13 14.30 1.92 64.22
C GLU A 13 12.79 1.79 63.99
N LEU A 14 12.08 2.92 64.00
CA LEU A 14 10.65 2.98 63.74
C LEU A 14 10.38 4.03 62.65
N PRO A 15 9.89 3.64 61.46
CA PRO A 15 9.40 4.58 60.48
C PRO A 15 8.08 5.19 60.96
N LEU A 16 8.07 6.50 61.18
CA LEU A 16 6.86 7.25 61.54
C LEU A 16 6.20 7.81 60.28
N SER A 17 4.88 7.66 60.17
CA SER A 17 4.06 8.19 59.07
C SER A 17 2.93 9.08 59.60
N GLY A 18 2.33 9.90 58.71
CA GLY A 18 1.20 10.76 59.07
C GLY A 18 1.54 12.04 59.85
N MET A 19 2.82 12.41 59.91
CA MET A 19 3.26 13.69 60.50
C MET A 19 2.85 14.87 59.60
N ARG A 20 2.45 15.99 60.21
CA ARG A 20 2.11 17.22 59.48
C ARG A 20 3.38 17.93 59.02
N HIS A 21 3.48 18.24 57.73
CA HIS A 21 4.62 18.96 57.18
C HIS A 21 4.69 20.40 57.70
N GLY A 22 5.90 20.91 57.92
CA GLY A 22 6.14 22.27 58.41
C GLY A 22 5.82 22.50 59.90
N GLU A 23 5.29 21.49 60.58
CA GLU A 23 4.99 21.55 62.02
C GLU A 23 6.06 20.84 62.86
N ASN A 24 6.38 21.40 64.02
CA ASN A 24 7.26 20.76 65.00
C ASN A 24 6.58 19.54 65.63
N HIS A 25 7.15 18.36 65.39
CA HIS A 25 6.74 17.12 66.05
C HIS A 25 7.75 16.78 67.13
N PHE A 26 7.27 16.39 68.30
CA PHE A 26 8.09 16.09 69.48
C PHE A 26 7.99 14.61 69.85
N PHE A 27 9.12 13.98 70.12
CA PHE A 27 9.24 12.56 70.41
C PHE A 27 10.02 12.32 71.69
N LYS A 28 9.59 11.33 72.47
CA LYS A 28 10.30 10.78 73.62
C LYS A 28 9.98 9.30 73.69
N VAL A 29 10.91 8.49 74.21
CA VAL A 29 10.75 7.04 74.34
C VAL A 29 11.04 6.62 75.78
N ALA A 30 10.31 5.62 76.26
CA ALA A 30 10.60 4.90 77.51
C ALA A 30 10.62 3.40 77.19
N ILE A 31 11.31 2.62 78.01
CA ILE A 31 11.45 1.19 77.83
C ILE A 31 10.79 0.49 79.00
N GLU A 32 9.97 -0.52 78.73
CA GLU A 32 9.39 -1.39 79.75
C GLU A 32 10.34 -2.57 80.04
N THR A 33 10.67 -2.77 81.32
CA THR A 33 11.41 -3.93 81.81
C THR A 33 10.50 -4.72 82.77
N PRO A 34 10.90 -5.93 83.20
CA PRO A 34 10.13 -6.68 84.21
C PRO A 34 9.89 -5.91 85.53
N ASP A 35 10.73 -4.91 85.84
CA ASP A 35 10.63 -4.06 87.03
C ASP A 35 9.77 -2.80 86.81
N GLY A 36 9.23 -2.61 85.60
CA GLY A 36 8.38 -1.47 85.21
C GLY A 36 8.98 -0.59 84.11
N TRP A 37 8.39 0.59 83.91
CA TRP A 37 8.82 1.55 82.88
C TRP A 37 10.03 2.38 83.32
N SER A 38 10.97 2.61 82.40
CA SER A 38 12.05 3.57 82.58
C SER A 38 11.53 5.01 82.62
N HIS A 39 12.38 5.94 83.07
CA HIS A 39 12.16 7.35 82.79
C HIS A 39 12.12 7.61 81.27
N TRP A 40 11.33 8.60 80.87
CA TRP A 40 11.30 9.08 79.49
C TRP A 40 12.66 9.64 79.06
N SER A 41 13.02 9.41 77.80
CA SER A 41 14.17 10.05 77.18
C SER A 41 14.00 11.57 77.10
N ARG A 42 15.08 12.27 76.76
CA ARG A 42 14.99 13.68 76.32
C ARG A 42 14.02 13.79 75.13
N ILE A 43 13.32 14.93 75.06
CA ILE A 43 12.46 15.25 73.93
C ILE A 43 13.36 15.57 72.73
N VAL A 44 13.09 14.92 71.62
CA VAL A 44 13.68 15.23 70.30
C VAL A 44 12.60 15.82 69.44
N SER A 45 12.91 16.88 68.70
CA SER A 45 11.99 17.47 67.73
C SER A 45 12.42 17.17 66.31
N CYS A 46 11.47 16.91 65.42
CA CYS A 46 11.70 16.98 63.98
C CYS A 46 10.60 17.86 63.34
N VAL A 47 10.99 18.56 62.27
CA VAL A 47 10.05 19.25 61.39
C VAL A 47 10.11 18.51 60.06
N PRO A 48 9.07 17.74 59.69
CA PRO A 48 9.01 17.17 58.35
C PRO A 48 9.03 18.34 57.34
N PRO A 49 9.92 18.32 56.32
CA PRO A 49 9.99 19.39 55.34
C PRO A 49 8.63 19.55 54.65
N SER A 50 8.27 20.78 54.30
CA SER A 50 7.11 21.04 53.46
C SER A 50 7.30 20.38 52.09
N PRO A 51 6.28 19.74 51.52
CA PRO A 51 6.40 19.22 50.17
C PRO A 51 6.74 20.38 49.23
N GLU A 52 7.79 20.24 48.44
CA GLU A 52 8.15 21.23 47.43
C GLU A 52 7.36 20.98 46.15
N LYS A 53 7.25 22.01 45.32
CA LYS A 53 6.70 21.84 43.98
C LYS A 53 7.59 20.88 43.17
N PRO A 54 7.03 20.13 42.21
CA PRO A 54 7.82 19.21 41.40
C PRO A 54 8.94 19.95 40.64
N GLY A 55 10.06 19.26 40.44
CA GLY A 55 11.11 19.72 39.54
C GLY A 55 10.68 19.72 38.07
N LYS A 56 11.59 20.12 37.19
CA LYS A 56 11.35 20.05 35.73
C LYS A 56 11.26 18.60 35.26
N CYS A 57 10.27 18.30 34.43
CA CYS A 57 10.27 17.07 33.65
C CYS A 57 11.48 17.09 32.69
N ALA A 58 12.09 15.92 32.47
CA ALA A 58 13.23 15.76 31.58
C ALA A 58 12.84 15.04 30.28
N SER A 59 13.73 15.06 29.29
CA SER A 59 13.62 14.25 28.06
C SER A 59 12.26 14.36 27.35
N VAL A 60 11.75 15.58 27.17
CA VAL A 60 10.49 15.78 26.42
C VAL A 60 10.73 15.51 24.93
N LEU A 61 10.25 14.36 24.47
CA LEU A 61 10.40 13.87 23.11
C LEU A 61 9.03 13.82 22.43
N ALA A 62 8.94 14.44 21.27
CA ALA A 62 7.73 14.41 20.45
C ALA A 62 8.00 13.62 19.17
N SER A 63 7.03 12.82 18.75
CA SER A 63 7.08 12.03 17.52
C SER A 63 5.75 12.10 16.79
N VAL A 64 5.80 12.23 15.46
CA VAL A 64 4.59 12.25 14.63
C VAL A 64 3.91 10.87 14.69
N LYS A 65 2.61 10.85 14.95
CA LYS A 65 1.78 9.64 14.87
C LYS A 65 0.91 9.62 13.64
N SER A 66 0.32 10.76 13.31
CA SER A 66 -0.45 10.98 12.08
C SER A 66 -0.19 12.41 11.58
N PRO A 67 -0.69 12.80 10.40
CA PRO A 67 -0.57 14.19 9.92
C PRO A 67 -1.23 15.24 10.83
N THR A 68 -2.07 14.82 11.78
CA THR A 68 -2.78 15.69 12.73
C THR A 68 -2.61 15.29 14.19
N SER A 69 -1.73 14.33 14.50
CA SER A 69 -1.46 13.90 15.88
C SER A 69 0.01 13.57 16.14
N ALA A 70 0.46 13.85 17.37
CA ALA A 70 1.81 13.59 17.83
C ALA A 70 1.80 12.89 19.18
N LEU A 71 2.68 11.90 19.37
CA LEU A 71 2.94 11.29 20.67
C LEU A 71 4.07 12.05 21.36
N VAL A 72 3.77 12.61 22.53
CA VAL A 72 4.74 13.27 23.39
C VAL A 72 5.04 12.37 24.58
N ARG A 73 6.33 12.19 24.87
CA ARG A 73 6.86 11.40 25.98
C ARG A 73 7.77 12.24 26.84
N TRP A 74 7.80 11.99 28.13
CA TRP A 74 8.68 12.70 29.06
C TRP A 74 9.11 11.80 30.22
N THR A 75 10.21 12.19 30.86
CA THR A 75 10.64 11.60 32.14
C THR A 75 10.06 12.45 33.27
N PRO A 76 9.30 11.87 34.21
CA PRO A 76 8.85 12.56 35.41
C PRO A 76 10.03 13.19 36.17
N PRO A 77 9.83 14.30 36.89
CA PRO A 77 10.89 14.86 37.72
C PRO A 77 11.30 13.83 38.79
N LEU A 78 12.61 13.75 39.07
CA LEU A 78 13.08 13.01 40.24
C LEU A 78 12.68 13.81 41.48
N ASP A 79 11.57 13.42 42.11
CA ASP A 79 11.17 13.95 43.40
C ASP A 79 12.20 13.54 44.48
N TYR A 80 13.21 14.38 44.71
CA TYR A 80 14.16 14.25 45.82
C TYR A 80 13.59 14.72 47.16
N ALA A 81 12.28 14.66 47.36
CA ALA A 81 11.70 14.78 48.69
C ALA A 81 11.51 13.36 49.25
N GLY A 82 12.51 12.87 49.99
CA GLY A 82 12.58 11.52 50.57
C GLY A 82 11.52 11.17 51.61
N ALA A 83 10.23 11.37 51.34
CA ALA A 83 9.13 10.94 52.19
C ALA A 83 8.02 10.29 51.36
N ILE A 84 7.77 9.02 51.66
CA ILE A 84 7.05 7.97 50.92
C ILE A 84 5.52 8.23 50.76
N SER A 85 5.04 9.47 50.79
CA SER A 85 3.58 9.73 50.58
C SER A 85 3.16 11.15 50.20
N CYS A 86 4.06 12.14 50.15
CA CYS A 86 3.67 13.55 50.01
C CYS A 86 4.24 14.25 48.77
N GLY A 87 5.01 13.56 47.92
CA GLY A 87 5.69 14.15 46.77
C GLY A 87 5.17 13.73 45.40
N THR A 88 4.41 12.62 45.30
CA THR A 88 4.12 11.98 44.00
C THR A 88 3.34 12.89 43.06
N VAL A 89 3.87 13.07 41.85
CA VAL A 89 3.20 13.77 40.75
C VAL A 89 1.81 13.19 40.52
N GLN A 90 0.77 14.02 40.57
CA GLN A 90 -0.64 13.62 40.42
C GLN A 90 -1.17 13.93 39.02
N LYS A 91 -0.78 15.07 38.46
CA LYS A 91 -1.26 15.55 37.15
C LYS A 91 -0.10 16.11 36.34
N TYR A 92 -0.32 16.19 35.04
CA TYR A 92 0.56 16.88 34.12
C TYR A 92 -0.19 17.94 33.34
N LYS A 93 0.53 18.95 32.90
CA LYS A 93 0.06 19.96 31.96
C LYS A 93 1.03 19.98 30.78
N LEU A 94 0.48 19.90 29.58
CA LEU A 94 1.25 19.99 28.34
C LEU A 94 0.99 21.35 27.69
N LEU A 95 2.05 22.04 27.32
CA LEU A 95 2.01 23.29 26.56
C LEU A 95 2.47 22.99 25.13
N VAL A 96 1.55 23.09 24.20
CA VAL A 96 1.80 22.98 22.75
C VAL A 96 2.00 24.39 22.21
N THR A 97 3.10 24.63 21.50
CA THR A 97 3.41 25.96 20.92
C THR A 97 3.72 25.85 19.44
N TRP A 98 3.30 26.85 18.66
CA TRP A 98 3.58 26.93 17.22
C TRP A 98 3.76 28.39 16.78
N PRO A 99 4.57 28.64 15.73
CA PRO A 99 4.69 29.98 15.15
C PRO A 99 3.47 30.30 14.27
N GLU A 100 2.93 31.50 14.38
CA GLU A 100 1.84 32.00 13.55
C GLU A 100 1.97 33.51 13.34
N ALA A 101 2.11 33.95 12.08
CA ALA A 101 2.21 35.36 11.69
C ALA A 101 3.30 36.18 12.46
N GLY A 102 4.41 35.54 12.83
CA GLY A 102 5.51 36.18 13.57
C GLY A 102 5.33 36.20 15.09
N ASP A 103 4.23 35.65 15.61
CA ASP A 103 3.96 35.44 17.03
C ASP A 103 4.04 33.94 17.39
N THR A 104 4.18 33.61 18.67
CA THR A 104 4.10 32.23 19.15
C THR A 104 2.75 31.99 19.81
N LYS A 105 1.91 31.17 19.16
CA LYS A 105 0.66 30.71 19.74
C LYS A 105 0.89 29.49 20.61
N SER A 106 -0.04 29.28 21.54
CA SER A 106 0.04 28.17 22.46
C SER A 106 -1.33 27.61 22.83
N ARG A 107 -1.33 26.32 23.20
CA ARG A 107 -2.48 25.58 23.70
C ARG A 107 -2.06 24.72 24.88
N ASP A 108 -2.79 24.84 25.98
CA ASP A 108 -2.62 24.03 27.17
C ASP A 108 -3.50 22.77 27.12
N ILE A 109 -2.96 21.63 27.53
CA ILE A 109 -3.67 20.36 27.66
C ILE A 109 -3.46 19.84 29.09
N LEU A 110 -4.55 19.69 29.83
CA LEU A 110 -4.51 19.10 31.18
C LEU A 110 -4.57 17.58 31.08
N ILE A 111 -3.72 16.91 31.84
CA ILE A 111 -3.62 15.45 31.94
C ILE A 111 -3.85 15.10 33.41
N GLU A 112 -5.02 14.57 33.73
CA GLU A 112 -5.42 14.26 35.11
C GLU A 112 -4.94 12.89 35.62
N GLU A 113 -4.10 12.22 34.82
CA GLU A 113 -3.58 10.89 35.08
C GLU A 113 -2.05 10.91 35.19
N GLN A 114 -1.50 9.95 35.94
CA GLN A 114 -0.06 9.71 36.01
C GLN A 114 0.43 8.97 34.77
N LEU A 115 0.59 9.70 33.67
CA LEU A 115 1.12 9.19 32.42
C LEU A 115 2.52 9.75 32.15
N GLU A 116 3.35 8.97 31.47
CA GLU A 116 4.66 9.41 30.96
C GLU A 116 4.62 9.68 29.44
N GLU A 117 3.46 9.45 28.83
CA GLU A 117 3.20 9.73 27.42
C GLU A 117 1.76 10.19 27.17
N LYS A 118 1.58 11.06 26.18
CA LYS A 118 0.26 11.53 25.74
C LYS A 118 0.23 11.74 24.23
N GLU A 119 -0.77 11.18 23.58
CA GLU A 119 -1.10 11.55 22.20
C GLU A 119 -1.85 12.89 22.19
N VAL A 120 -1.27 13.85 21.49
CA VAL A 120 -1.83 15.18 21.22
C VAL A 120 -2.48 15.14 19.86
N THR A 121 -3.80 15.33 19.82
CA THR A 121 -4.61 15.40 18.58
C THR A 121 -4.85 16.84 18.17
N ASP A 122 -5.57 17.02 17.06
CA ASP A 122 -6.00 18.32 16.54
C ASP A 122 -4.82 19.27 16.29
N LEU A 123 -3.74 18.72 15.74
CA LEU A 123 -2.62 19.47 15.21
C LEU A 123 -2.88 19.76 13.73
N GLU A 124 -2.56 20.97 13.29
CA GLU A 124 -2.54 21.31 11.88
C GLU A 124 -1.35 20.65 11.17
N CYS A 125 -1.61 20.06 10.00
CA CYS A 125 -0.58 19.49 9.13
C CYS A 125 0.35 20.59 8.58
N CYS A 126 1.56 20.21 8.15
CA CYS A 126 2.55 21.12 7.56
C CYS A 126 2.93 22.31 8.47
N ARG A 127 2.74 22.17 9.78
CA ARG A 127 3.11 23.17 10.78
C ARG A 127 4.14 22.61 11.75
N GLU A 128 4.96 23.51 12.29
CA GLU A 128 5.97 23.21 13.30
C GLU A 128 5.39 23.35 14.71
N TYR A 129 5.66 22.39 15.59
CA TYR A 129 5.25 22.43 16.99
C TYR A 129 6.42 22.20 17.94
N ARG A 130 6.32 22.78 19.14
CA ARG A 130 7.17 22.43 20.30
C ARG A 130 6.29 22.12 21.50
N PHE A 131 6.75 21.21 22.33
CA PHE A 131 6.02 20.71 23.49
C PHE A 131 6.82 20.95 24.77
N MET A 132 6.15 21.38 25.83
CA MET A 132 6.68 21.47 27.19
C MET A 132 5.72 20.77 28.15
N VAL A 133 6.27 20.21 29.23
CA VAL A 133 5.49 19.48 30.24
C VAL A 133 5.77 20.11 31.61
N ALA A 134 4.72 20.32 32.40
CA ALA A 134 4.81 20.65 33.81
C ALA A 134 4.09 19.57 34.64
N ALA A 135 4.65 19.24 35.80
CA ALA A 135 4.07 18.28 36.75
C ALA A 135 3.40 19.02 37.91
N GLU A 136 2.34 18.43 38.47
CA GLU A 136 1.67 18.90 39.68
C GLU A 136 1.73 17.83 40.76
N ASN A 137 2.07 18.22 41.98
CA ASN A 137 1.88 17.40 43.18
C ASN A 137 0.98 18.16 44.18
N VAL A 138 0.93 17.69 45.43
CA VAL A 138 0.14 18.34 46.50
C VAL A 138 0.51 19.80 46.78
N SER A 139 1.71 20.23 46.37
CA SER A 139 2.20 21.61 46.50
C SER A 139 1.92 22.48 45.26
N GLY A 140 1.22 21.92 44.27
CA GLY A 140 0.81 22.57 43.04
C GLY A 140 1.78 22.36 41.87
N TRP A 141 1.61 23.20 40.84
CA TRP A 141 2.37 23.12 39.59
C TRP A 141 3.84 23.52 39.77
N GLY A 142 4.72 22.63 39.31
CA GLY A 142 6.14 22.84 39.14
C GLY A 142 6.49 23.69 37.91
N GLU A 143 7.78 23.80 37.63
CA GLU A 143 8.26 24.52 36.45
C GLU A 143 8.01 23.74 35.15
N TRP A 144 7.89 24.47 34.04
CA TRP A 144 7.90 23.87 32.72
C TRP A 144 9.26 23.23 32.42
N SER A 145 9.21 22.08 31.76
CA SER A 145 10.39 21.47 31.13
C SER A 145 11.01 22.40 30.10
N ASP A 146 12.23 22.08 29.69
CA ASP A 146 12.75 22.62 28.43
C ASP A 146 11.85 22.18 27.27
N ALA A 147 11.77 23.01 26.23
CA ALA A 147 10.98 22.70 25.05
C ALA A 147 11.56 21.50 24.29
N SER A 148 10.68 20.65 23.76
CA SER A 148 11.08 19.58 22.85
C SER A 148 11.80 20.14 21.61
N ALA A 149 12.49 19.26 20.89
CA ALA A 149 12.90 19.56 19.52
C ALA A 149 11.67 19.94 18.66
N VAL A 150 11.91 20.72 17.60
CA VAL A 150 10.86 21.12 16.66
C VAL A 150 10.28 19.88 15.99
N LEU A 151 8.97 19.71 16.09
CA LEU A 151 8.23 18.66 15.42
C LEU A 151 7.54 19.23 14.18
N ASN A 152 7.95 18.77 13.00
CA ASN A 152 7.33 19.14 11.73
C ASN A 152 6.21 18.16 11.39
N MET A 153 4.97 18.62 11.31
CA MET A 153 3.85 17.77 10.92
C MET A 153 3.85 17.53 9.40
N PRO A 154 3.67 16.27 8.95
CA PRO A 154 3.76 15.93 7.53
C PRO A 154 2.52 16.39 6.75
N LEU A 155 2.55 16.21 5.44
CA LEU A 155 1.38 16.39 4.56
C LEU A 155 0.29 15.35 4.91
N PRO A 156 -1.00 15.73 4.83
CA PRO A 156 -2.12 14.84 5.09
C PRO A 156 -2.46 13.92 3.90
N VAL A 157 -1.43 13.29 3.32
CA VAL A 157 -1.56 12.31 2.23
C VAL A 157 -1.72 10.90 2.78
N PRO A 158 -2.29 9.95 2.03
CA PRO A 158 -2.48 8.58 2.52
C PRO A 158 -1.12 7.92 2.83
N SER A 159 -1.13 6.90 3.69
CA SER A 159 0.04 6.06 3.87
C SER A 159 0.31 5.24 2.60
N ALA A 160 1.55 4.79 2.42
CA ALA A 160 1.85 3.85 1.33
C ALA A 160 0.97 2.59 1.47
N PRO A 161 0.32 2.11 0.39
CA PRO A 161 -0.35 0.82 0.42
C PRO A 161 0.65 -0.32 0.62
N ALA A 162 0.14 -1.48 1.02
CA ALA A 162 0.92 -2.71 0.97
C ALA A 162 1.26 -3.10 -0.49
N ALA A 163 2.31 -3.90 -0.68
CA ALA A 163 2.66 -4.42 -2.00
C ALA A 163 1.47 -5.16 -2.63
N PRO A 164 1.14 -4.90 -3.91
CA PRO A 164 -0.04 -5.49 -4.53
C PRO A 164 0.18 -6.98 -4.77
N LEU A 165 -0.89 -7.76 -4.64
CA LEU A 165 -0.91 -9.19 -4.94
C LEU A 165 -1.29 -9.41 -6.39
N LEU A 166 -0.39 -10.04 -7.15
CA LEU A 166 -0.58 -10.29 -8.57
C LEU A 166 -1.05 -11.73 -8.82
N ARG A 167 -2.07 -11.88 -9.67
CA ARG A 167 -2.68 -13.18 -10.01
C ARG A 167 -3.11 -13.20 -11.48
N ARG A 168 -3.46 -14.41 -11.97
CA ARG A 168 -4.12 -14.63 -13.26
C ARG A 168 -3.40 -13.96 -14.44
N ALA A 169 -2.10 -14.19 -14.55
CA ALA A 169 -1.33 -13.69 -15.69
C ALA A 169 -1.82 -14.31 -17.00
N THR A 170 -2.02 -13.47 -18.01
CA THR A 170 -2.27 -13.84 -19.41
C THR A 170 -1.02 -13.49 -20.24
N HIS A 171 -1.12 -13.54 -21.57
CA HIS A 171 -0.04 -13.03 -22.44
C HIS A 171 0.17 -11.52 -22.30
N TYR A 172 -0.87 -10.76 -21.99
CA TYR A 172 -0.87 -9.29 -22.06
C TYR A 172 -1.39 -8.60 -20.82
N SER A 173 -1.81 -9.34 -19.80
CA SER A 173 -2.42 -8.76 -18.61
C SER A 173 -2.16 -9.56 -17.34
N VAL A 174 -2.30 -8.88 -16.21
CA VAL A 174 -2.31 -9.49 -14.87
C VAL A 174 -3.43 -8.85 -14.05
N VAL A 175 -3.97 -9.59 -13.08
CA VAL A 175 -4.89 -9.03 -12.09
C VAL A 175 -4.10 -8.59 -10.87
N ALA A 176 -4.13 -7.30 -10.55
CA ALA A 176 -3.56 -6.74 -9.34
C ALA A 176 -4.66 -6.59 -8.27
N GLN A 177 -4.36 -6.99 -7.04
CA GLN A 177 -5.24 -6.84 -5.87
C GLN A 177 -4.49 -6.10 -4.76
N TRP A 178 -5.17 -5.18 -4.06
CA TRP A 178 -4.57 -4.37 -3.00
C TRP A 178 -5.59 -4.05 -1.90
N TYR A 179 -5.09 -3.45 -0.82
CA TYR A 179 -5.91 -2.99 0.31
C TYR A 179 -5.77 -1.49 0.49
N HIS A 180 -6.82 -0.86 1.03
CA HIS A 180 -6.79 0.56 1.36
C HIS A 180 -5.77 0.83 2.48
N PRO A 181 -4.83 1.77 2.28
CA PRO A 181 -3.99 2.29 3.34
C PRO A 181 -4.77 3.23 4.29
N ALA A 182 -4.09 3.73 5.31
CA ALA A 182 -4.62 4.82 6.12
C ALA A 182 -4.75 6.09 5.27
N GLU A 183 -5.87 6.79 5.40
CA GLU A 183 -6.26 7.92 4.55
C GLU A 183 -5.42 9.19 4.74
N GLY A 184 -4.74 9.31 5.88
CA GLY A 184 -3.85 10.45 6.15
C GLY A 184 -4.56 11.79 6.40
N GLY A 185 -5.88 11.79 6.61
CA GLY A 185 -6.66 13.00 6.96
C GLY A 185 -7.65 13.47 5.88
N ALA A 186 -7.70 12.79 4.73
CA ALA A 186 -8.81 12.93 3.78
C ALA A 186 -9.05 11.61 3.03
N PRO A 187 -10.31 11.31 2.64
CA PRO A 187 -10.65 10.08 1.93
C PRO A 187 -9.79 9.84 0.69
N ILE A 188 -9.48 8.57 0.45
CA ILE A 188 -8.74 8.16 -0.76
C ILE A 188 -9.68 8.31 -1.97
N GLU A 189 -9.19 8.95 -3.03
CA GLU A 189 -9.94 9.23 -4.26
C GLU A 189 -9.55 8.27 -5.39
N SER A 190 -8.28 7.87 -5.46
CA SER A 190 -7.79 6.94 -6.48
C SER A 190 -6.52 6.19 -6.07
N PHE A 191 -6.19 5.17 -6.84
CA PHE A 191 -4.93 4.45 -6.79
C PHE A 191 -4.20 4.57 -8.13
N ARG A 192 -2.87 4.63 -8.07
CA ARG A 192 -2.03 4.59 -9.27
C ARG A 192 -1.05 3.43 -9.19
N PHE A 193 -0.96 2.69 -10.28
CA PHE A 193 0.01 1.61 -10.43
C PHE A 193 1.19 2.04 -11.31
N ARG A 194 2.33 1.43 -11.05
CA ARG A 194 3.45 1.43 -11.98
C ARG A 194 4.07 0.04 -12.07
N TYR A 195 4.64 -0.28 -13.22
CA TYR A 195 5.34 -1.54 -13.42
C TYR A 195 6.61 -1.37 -14.25
N THR A 196 7.50 -2.34 -14.08
CA THR A 196 8.73 -2.47 -14.86
C THR A 196 9.04 -3.95 -15.10
N ASN A 197 9.63 -4.27 -16.24
CA ASN A 197 10.19 -5.60 -16.54
C ASN A 197 11.72 -5.65 -16.46
N THR A 198 12.39 -4.53 -16.20
CA THR A 198 13.86 -4.45 -16.05
C THR A 198 14.30 -4.62 -14.60
N GLY A 199 13.38 -4.40 -13.65
CA GLY A 199 13.68 -4.32 -12.22
C GLY A 199 14.22 -2.95 -11.77
N ASP A 200 14.39 -2.00 -12.69
CA ASP A 200 14.77 -0.63 -12.38
C ASP A 200 13.53 0.28 -12.31
N TRP A 201 13.40 1.02 -11.21
CA TRP A 201 12.33 1.99 -11.00
C TRP A 201 12.70 3.41 -11.47
N ARG A 202 13.93 3.62 -11.95
CA ARG A 202 14.40 4.91 -12.50
C ARG A 202 14.21 5.01 -14.00
N SER A 203 14.16 3.88 -14.71
CA SER A 203 14.04 3.79 -16.15
C SER A 203 13.18 2.59 -16.57
N GLY A 204 12.50 2.68 -17.73
CA GLY A 204 11.66 1.58 -18.22
C GLY A 204 10.39 1.32 -17.40
N VAL A 205 9.92 2.34 -16.66
CA VAL A 205 8.70 2.28 -15.85
C VAL A 205 7.52 2.75 -16.67
N THR A 206 6.41 2.01 -16.60
CA THR A 206 5.11 2.43 -17.15
C THR A 206 4.15 2.71 -16.01
N GLU A 207 3.48 3.87 -16.04
CA GLU A 207 2.38 4.18 -15.12
C GLU A 207 1.04 3.78 -15.74
N VAL A 208 0.17 3.20 -14.92
CA VAL A 208 -1.21 2.85 -15.29
C VAL A 208 -2.09 4.06 -14.98
N PRO A 209 -3.16 4.32 -15.77
CA PRO A 209 -4.17 5.32 -15.44
C PRO A 209 -4.74 5.15 -14.02
N ASP A 210 -5.25 6.25 -13.46
CA ASP A 210 -5.80 6.25 -12.11
C ASP A 210 -7.01 5.31 -12.01
N VAL A 211 -6.99 4.49 -10.96
CA VAL A 211 -8.02 3.50 -10.63
C VAL A 211 -8.88 4.05 -9.52
N SER A 212 -10.20 3.90 -9.62
CA SER A 212 -11.16 4.39 -8.61
C SER A 212 -10.86 3.84 -7.21
N ALA A 213 -11.03 4.66 -6.17
CA ALA A 213 -10.96 4.23 -4.78
C ALA A 213 -12.05 3.23 -4.36
N GLU A 214 -13.08 2.99 -5.17
CA GLU A 214 -14.09 1.96 -4.88
C GLU A 214 -13.60 0.53 -5.17
N LEU A 215 -12.48 0.41 -5.90
CA LEU A 215 -11.93 -0.87 -6.33
C LEU A 215 -10.80 -1.33 -5.42
N THR A 216 -10.70 -2.66 -5.29
CA THR A 216 -9.60 -3.35 -4.59
C THR A 216 -8.89 -4.37 -5.51
N GLN A 217 -9.31 -4.41 -6.77
CA GLN A 217 -8.72 -5.22 -7.83
C GLN A 217 -8.87 -4.54 -9.18
N GLU A 218 -7.88 -4.70 -10.05
CA GLU A 218 -7.84 -4.13 -11.40
C GLU A 218 -7.09 -5.08 -12.34
N VAL A 219 -7.51 -5.11 -13.61
CA VAL A 219 -6.77 -5.82 -14.66
C VAL A 219 -5.79 -4.84 -15.30
N ILE A 220 -4.48 -5.08 -15.11
CA ILE A 220 -3.46 -4.28 -15.77
C ILE A 220 -3.12 -4.95 -17.09
N GLU A 221 -3.44 -4.27 -18.20
CA GLU A 221 -3.28 -4.74 -19.57
C GLU A 221 -2.01 -4.17 -20.24
N ASN A 222 -1.83 -4.44 -21.54
CA ASN A 222 -0.72 -3.96 -22.37
C ASN A 222 0.68 -4.41 -21.88
N LEU A 223 0.75 -5.59 -21.26
CA LEU A 223 2.00 -6.27 -20.95
C LEU A 223 2.49 -7.05 -22.17
N LEU A 224 3.77 -7.41 -22.16
CA LEU A 224 4.38 -8.22 -23.21
C LEU A 224 4.39 -9.70 -22.80
N PRO A 225 4.18 -10.64 -23.74
CA PRO A 225 4.24 -12.08 -23.46
C PRO A 225 5.62 -12.55 -23.04
N GLY A 226 5.65 -13.57 -22.18
CA GLY A 226 6.87 -14.20 -21.66
C GLY A 226 7.77 -13.29 -20.81
N GLN A 227 7.34 -12.07 -20.51
CA GLN A 227 8.11 -11.10 -19.71
C GLN A 227 7.77 -11.20 -18.23
N THR A 228 8.75 -10.92 -17.37
CA THR A 228 8.56 -10.87 -15.92
C THR A 228 8.44 -9.43 -15.46
N TYR A 229 7.39 -9.13 -14.69
CA TYR A 229 7.09 -7.79 -14.21
C TYR A 229 7.06 -7.73 -12.69
N ILE A 230 7.42 -6.57 -12.15
CA ILE A 230 7.16 -6.17 -10.76
C ILE A 230 6.30 -4.90 -10.77
N PHE A 231 5.44 -4.77 -9.76
CA PHE A 231 4.45 -3.70 -9.66
C PHE A 231 4.56 -2.97 -8.33
N GLN A 232 4.24 -1.68 -8.34
CA GLN A 232 4.01 -0.88 -7.15
C GLN A 232 2.70 -0.12 -7.29
N VAL A 233 2.07 0.19 -6.15
CA VAL A 233 0.84 0.97 -6.08
C VAL A 233 1.00 2.12 -5.08
N ARG A 234 0.35 3.25 -5.33
CA ARG A 234 0.20 4.35 -4.38
C ARG A 234 -1.23 4.84 -4.34
N ALA A 235 -1.63 5.43 -3.23
CA ALA A 235 -2.96 6.02 -3.06
C ALA A 235 -2.88 7.54 -3.24
N ALA A 236 -4.00 8.13 -3.66
CA ALA A 236 -4.16 9.57 -3.79
C ALA A 236 -5.37 10.04 -2.98
N ASN A 237 -5.25 11.21 -2.36
CA ASN A 237 -6.39 11.98 -1.86
C ASN A 237 -6.28 13.43 -2.37
N LYS A 238 -7.24 14.29 -2.00
CA LYS A 238 -7.24 15.71 -2.40
C LYS A 238 -5.95 16.49 -2.06
N TYR A 239 -5.14 16.02 -1.12
CA TYR A 239 -3.90 16.65 -0.71
C TYR A 239 -2.67 16.13 -1.46
N GLY A 240 -2.80 15.00 -2.16
CA GLY A 240 -1.76 14.47 -3.03
C GLY A 240 -1.59 12.96 -2.94
N LEU A 241 -0.42 12.52 -3.39
CA LEU A 241 -0.06 11.11 -3.57
C LEU A 241 0.76 10.61 -2.38
N SER A 242 0.47 9.39 -1.94
CA SER A 242 1.33 8.65 -1.00
C SER A 242 2.68 8.30 -1.63
N LEU A 243 3.58 7.79 -0.79
CA LEU A 243 4.73 7.03 -1.26
C LEU A 243 4.25 5.76 -2.00
N TRP A 244 5.10 5.25 -2.89
CA TRP A 244 4.90 3.96 -3.54
C TRP A 244 4.99 2.83 -2.51
N SER A 245 4.19 1.78 -2.70
CA SER A 245 4.31 0.53 -1.96
C SER A 245 5.68 -0.12 -2.16
N GLU A 246 5.98 -1.12 -1.32
CA GLU A 246 7.01 -2.10 -1.66
C GLU A 246 6.68 -2.79 -3.00
N SER A 247 7.73 -3.31 -3.65
CA SER A 247 7.56 -4.04 -4.91
C SER A 247 6.77 -5.32 -4.67
N SER A 248 5.85 -5.64 -5.57
CA SER A 248 5.18 -6.94 -5.60
C SER A 248 6.19 -8.07 -5.77
N ARG A 249 5.75 -9.32 -5.52
CA ARG A 249 6.48 -10.47 -6.04
C ARG A 249 6.51 -10.41 -7.58
N PRO A 250 7.61 -10.84 -8.23
CA PRO A 250 7.65 -10.90 -9.69
C PRO A 250 6.58 -11.85 -10.23
N ILE A 251 5.96 -11.47 -11.36
CA ILE A 251 5.03 -12.33 -12.09
C ILE A 251 5.43 -12.39 -13.56
N LYS A 252 5.49 -13.60 -14.12
CA LYS A 252 5.76 -13.83 -15.53
C LYS A 252 4.44 -13.90 -16.29
N THR A 253 4.30 -13.15 -17.37
CA THR A 253 3.18 -13.31 -18.32
C THR A 253 3.31 -14.65 -19.05
N MET A 254 2.21 -15.14 -19.61
CA MET A 254 2.25 -16.37 -20.40
C MET A 254 3.19 -16.20 -21.59
N ASP A 255 4.00 -17.22 -21.85
CA ASP A 255 4.87 -17.25 -23.02
C ASP A 255 4.03 -17.11 -24.30
N GLY A 256 4.51 -16.33 -25.26
CA GLY A 256 3.88 -16.24 -26.57
C GLY A 256 4.42 -17.32 -27.53
N GLY A 257 3.71 -17.54 -28.63
CA GLY A 257 4.08 -18.52 -29.64
C GLY A 257 3.59 -18.15 -31.03
N VAL A 258 3.77 -19.06 -32.00
CA VAL A 258 3.14 -18.94 -33.33
C VAL A 258 1.62 -18.97 -33.20
N PRO A 259 0.86 -18.42 -34.16
CA PRO A 259 -0.60 -18.44 -34.09
C PRO A 259 -1.13 -19.88 -34.07
N ALA A 260 -2.37 -20.05 -33.60
CA ALA A 260 -3.03 -21.35 -33.68
C ALA A 260 -3.28 -21.77 -35.15
N LYS A 261 -3.38 -23.09 -35.39
CA LYS A 261 -3.80 -23.62 -36.69
C LYS A 261 -5.18 -23.07 -37.07
N ILE A 262 -5.33 -22.63 -38.32
CA ILE A 262 -6.62 -22.21 -38.87
C ILE A 262 -7.51 -23.46 -39.03
N SER A 263 -8.60 -23.53 -38.26
CA SER A 263 -9.51 -24.68 -38.24
C SER A 263 -10.67 -24.56 -39.25
N GLU A 264 -11.20 -23.36 -39.47
CA GLU A 264 -12.39 -23.11 -40.31
C GLU A 264 -12.02 -22.56 -41.69
N PHE A 265 -11.09 -23.21 -42.41
CA PHE A 265 -10.74 -22.84 -43.78
C PHE A 265 -11.70 -23.49 -44.78
N THR A 266 -12.33 -22.69 -45.66
CA THR A 266 -13.35 -23.17 -46.61
C THR A 266 -13.27 -22.45 -47.96
N ALA A 267 -13.70 -23.14 -49.03
CA ALA A 267 -13.97 -22.52 -50.32
C ALA A 267 -15.39 -21.96 -50.29
N LYS A 268 -15.53 -20.66 -50.49
CA LYS A 268 -16.82 -19.96 -50.43
C LYS A 268 -17.51 -19.95 -51.78
N ASP A 269 -16.82 -19.44 -52.80
CA ASP A 269 -17.33 -19.27 -54.15
C ASP A 269 -16.31 -19.85 -55.14
N VAL A 270 -16.75 -20.68 -56.08
CA VAL A 270 -15.87 -21.34 -57.07
C VAL A 270 -16.29 -20.93 -58.47
N PHE A 271 -15.36 -20.32 -59.22
CA PHE A 271 -15.57 -19.81 -60.57
C PHE A 271 -14.63 -20.48 -61.57
N LYS A 272 -14.89 -20.33 -62.88
CA LYS A 272 -14.15 -21.04 -63.94
C LYS A 272 -12.63 -20.88 -63.89
N THR A 273 -12.12 -19.76 -63.37
CA THR A 273 -10.69 -19.41 -63.39
C THR A 273 -10.18 -18.92 -62.04
N PHE A 274 -11.05 -18.83 -61.02
CA PHE A 274 -10.67 -18.39 -59.69
C PHE A 274 -11.57 -19.00 -58.61
N VAL A 275 -11.05 -19.08 -57.39
CA VAL A 275 -11.80 -19.48 -56.21
C VAL A 275 -11.68 -18.42 -55.13
N THR A 276 -12.79 -18.11 -54.46
CA THR A 276 -12.80 -17.30 -53.25
C THR A 276 -12.76 -18.22 -52.05
N VAL A 277 -11.69 -18.13 -51.26
CA VAL A 277 -11.55 -18.88 -50.00
C VAL A 277 -11.79 -17.96 -48.82
N GLN A 278 -12.19 -18.54 -47.68
CA GLN A 278 -12.39 -17.80 -46.46
C GLN A 278 -12.02 -18.59 -45.21
N TRP A 279 -11.62 -17.89 -44.15
CA TRP A 279 -11.37 -18.45 -42.83
C TRP A 279 -11.64 -17.43 -41.73
N ARG A 280 -11.74 -17.92 -40.49
CA ARG A 280 -11.68 -17.06 -39.30
C ARG A 280 -10.25 -16.89 -38.83
N PRO A 281 -9.86 -15.68 -38.39
CA PRO A 281 -8.54 -15.46 -37.79
C PRO A 281 -8.32 -16.43 -36.62
N PRO A 282 -7.17 -17.13 -36.56
CA PRO A 282 -6.87 -18.03 -35.45
C PRO A 282 -6.54 -17.25 -34.18
N PHE A 283 -6.46 -17.95 -33.05
CA PHE A 283 -5.95 -17.38 -31.81
C PHE A 283 -4.47 -17.02 -31.95
N GLU A 284 -4.10 -15.82 -31.50
CA GLU A 284 -2.78 -15.21 -31.74
C GLU A 284 -1.63 -15.84 -30.92
N ASN A 285 -1.96 -16.51 -29.80
CA ASN A 285 -0.98 -17.03 -28.85
C ASN A 285 0.02 -15.96 -28.36
N GLY A 286 -0.45 -14.75 -28.07
CA GLY A 286 0.38 -13.70 -27.48
C GLY A 286 1.17 -12.84 -28.48
N PHE A 287 1.10 -13.07 -29.79
CA PHE A 287 1.64 -12.10 -30.75
C PHE A 287 0.66 -11.87 -31.90
N GLU A 288 0.43 -10.60 -32.22
CA GLU A 288 -0.46 -10.16 -33.29
C GLU A 288 -0.15 -10.86 -34.61
N ILE A 289 -1.20 -11.31 -35.30
CA ILE A 289 -1.07 -11.92 -36.63
C ILE A 289 -0.71 -10.84 -37.64
N THR A 290 0.50 -10.92 -38.20
CA THR A 290 1.04 -9.95 -39.15
C THR A 290 0.77 -10.33 -40.61
N GLY A 291 0.38 -11.58 -40.87
CA GLY A 291 0.09 -12.02 -42.23
C GLY A 291 -0.42 -13.45 -42.33
N HIS A 292 -0.63 -13.87 -43.57
CA HIS A 292 -1.00 -15.24 -43.91
C HIS A 292 -0.10 -15.72 -45.03
N ILE A 293 0.03 -17.04 -45.15
CA ILE A 293 0.64 -17.69 -46.31
C ILE A 293 -0.29 -18.81 -46.76
N MET A 294 -0.43 -18.94 -48.07
CA MET A 294 -1.26 -19.97 -48.68
C MET A 294 -0.41 -20.89 -49.52
N ARG A 295 -0.85 -22.15 -49.62
CA ARG A 295 -0.26 -23.10 -50.55
C ARG A 295 -1.32 -23.91 -51.27
N TYR A 296 -1.03 -24.30 -52.49
CA TYR A 296 -1.91 -25.17 -53.27
C TYR A 296 -1.16 -26.20 -54.12
N ASP A 297 -1.77 -27.37 -54.30
CA ASP A 297 -1.25 -28.47 -55.12
C ASP A 297 -2.43 -29.12 -55.87
N ASP A 298 -2.15 -29.75 -57.01
CA ASP A 298 -3.13 -30.58 -57.72
C ASP A 298 -3.27 -31.99 -57.11
N ARG A 299 -2.46 -32.30 -56.09
CA ARG A 299 -2.45 -33.59 -55.36
C ARG A 299 -2.79 -33.40 -53.89
N ALA A 300 -3.56 -34.35 -53.34
CA ALA A 300 -4.00 -34.34 -51.95
C ALA A 300 -2.85 -34.28 -50.91
N HIS A 301 -1.67 -34.81 -51.26
CA HIS A 301 -0.53 -34.90 -50.34
C HIS A 301 0.34 -33.62 -50.28
N MET A 302 0.06 -32.60 -51.10
CA MET A 302 0.69 -31.27 -51.03
C MET A 302 2.24 -31.27 -51.08
N GLN A 303 2.87 -32.27 -51.71
CA GLN A 303 4.33 -32.44 -51.73
C GLN A 303 5.03 -31.48 -52.70
N LYS A 304 4.32 -30.97 -53.71
CA LYS A 304 4.82 -29.99 -54.68
C LYS A 304 3.98 -28.71 -54.63
N ALA A 305 3.43 -28.40 -53.46
CA ALA A 305 2.57 -27.26 -53.27
C ALA A 305 3.31 -25.95 -53.60
N LYS A 306 2.64 -25.07 -54.34
CA LYS A 306 3.11 -23.71 -54.60
C LYS A 306 2.66 -22.82 -53.47
N GLU A 307 3.59 -22.15 -52.81
CA GLU A 307 3.32 -21.21 -51.73
C GLU A 307 3.29 -19.77 -52.26
N PHE A 308 2.42 -18.94 -51.70
CA PHE A 308 2.30 -17.53 -52.03
C PHE A 308 1.70 -16.74 -50.86
N GLU A 309 1.96 -15.43 -50.84
CA GLU A 309 1.33 -14.50 -49.90
C GLU A 309 -0.04 -14.07 -50.47
N PRO A 310 -1.16 -14.41 -49.80
CA PRO A 310 -2.48 -14.00 -50.24
C PRO A 310 -2.73 -12.51 -49.98
N ILE A 311 -3.51 -11.88 -50.86
CA ILE A 311 -4.10 -10.57 -50.59
C ILE A 311 -5.37 -10.82 -49.77
N VAL A 312 -5.26 -10.65 -48.46
CA VAL A 312 -6.36 -10.92 -47.52
C VAL A 312 -7.20 -9.67 -47.30
N VAL A 313 -8.51 -9.81 -47.49
CA VAL A 313 -9.49 -8.78 -47.12
C VAL A 313 -10.30 -9.30 -45.93
N ARG A 314 -10.27 -8.56 -44.82
CA ARG A 314 -11.05 -8.88 -43.62
C ARG A 314 -12.40 -8.17 -43.66
N GLU A 315 -13.49 -8.94 -43.69
CA GLU A 315 -14.85 -8.41 -43.65
C GLU A 315 -15.67 -9.12 -42.56
N LYS A 316 -16.27 -8.34 -41.65
CA LYS A 316 -17.15 -8.85 -40.58
C LYS A 316 -16.50 -9.99 -39.76
N GLY A 317 -15.18 -9.90 -39.49
CA GLY A 317 -14.43 -10.89 -38.72
C GLY A 317 -14.04 -12.16 -39.47
N VAL A 318 -14.20 -12.18 -40.80
CA VAL A 318 -13.80 -13.29 -41.67
C VAL A 318 -12.76 -12.79 -42.67
N ASP A 319 -11.67 -13.52 -42.79
CA ASP A 319 -10.62 -13.28 -43.76
C ASP A 319 -10.98 -13.97 -45.08
N ARG A 320 -10.80 -13.26 -46.20
CA ARG A 320 -11.07 -13.76 -47.55
C ARG A 320 -9.90 -13.48 -48.49
N CYS A 321 -9.72 -14.38 -49.44
CA CYS A 321 -8.76 -14.20 -50.53
C CYS A 321 -9.33 -14.81 -51.82
N ASP A 322 -9.18 -14.10 -52.93
CA ASP A 322 -9.44 -14.62 -54.26
C ASP A 322 -8.15 -15.21 -54.84
N ILE A 323 -8.23 -16.44 -55.34
CA ILE A 323 -7.11 -17.17 -55.93
C ILE A 323 -7.42 -17.37 -57.41
N GLY A 324 -6.76 -16.59 -58.26
CA GLY A 324 -6.96 -16.59 -59.71
C GLY A 324 -6.02 -17.50 -60.50
N HIS A 325 -6.17 -17.46 -61.83
CA HIS A 325 -5.33 -18.16 -62.81
C HIS A 325 -5.32 -19.70 -62.64
N LEU A 326 -6.43 -20.27 -62.22
CA LEU A 326 -6.58 -21.71 -62.03
C LEU A 326 -7.04 -22.42 -63.32
N GLU A 327 -6.50 -23.62 -63.56
CA GLU A 327 -6.88 -24.48 -64.68
C GLU A 327 -8.09 -25.37 -64.32
N LYS A 328 -8.69 -26.04 -65.30
CA LYS A 328 -9.80 -26.99 -65.10
C LYS A 328 -9.29 -28.32 -64.53
N LYS A 329 -8.82 -28.28 -63.30
CA LYS A 329 -8.29 -29.42 -62.55
C LYS A 329 -8.71 -29.34 -61.09
N MET A 330 -8.46 -30.41 -60.38
CA MET A 330 -8.66 -30.50 -58.95
C MET A 330 -7.50 -29.83 -58.21
N TYR A 331 -7.81 -29.04 -57.18
CA TYR A 331 -6.81 -28.39 -56.33
C TYR A 331 -7.10 -28.64 -54.85
N TYR A 332 -6.03 -28.69 -54.08
CA TYR A 332 -6.05 -28.71 -52.61
C TYR A 332 -5.39 -27.43 -52.13
N PHE A 333 -6.10 -26.66 -51.30
CA PHE A 333 -5.63 -25.39 -50.74
C PHE A 333 -5.42 -25.54 -49.24
N GLN A 334 -4.38 -24.87 -48.72
CA GLN A 334 -4.16 -24.69 -47.29
C GLN A 334 -3.74 -23.26 -47.01
N VAL A 335 -4.04 -22.80 -45.79
CA VAL A 335 -3.63 -21.49 -45.29
C VAL A 335 -2.99 -21.65 -43.91
N ALA A 336 -2.00 -20.82 -43.62
CA ALA A 336 -1.40 -20.68 -42.29
C ALA A 336 -1.27 -19.20 -41.94
N ALA A 337 -1.50 -18.85 -40.67
CA ALA A 337 -1.25 -17.51 -40.15
C ALA A 337 0.22 -17.35 -39.73
N ILE A 338 0.71 -16.11 -39.76
CA ILE A 338 2.08 -15.73 -39.41
C ILE A 338 2.02 -14.60 -38.37
N ASN A 339 2.86 -14.70 -37.34
CA ASN A 339 3.16 -13.60 -36.43
C ASN A 339 4.69 -13.45 -36.27
N ALA A 340 5.13 -12.59 -35.33
CA ALA A 340 6.55 -12.36 -35.05
C ALA A 340 7.33 -13.63 -34.64
N MET A 341 6.66 -14.66 -34.11
CA MET A 341 7.28 -15.93 -33.75
C MET A 341 7.37 -16.92 -34.92
N GLY A 342 6.72 -16.61 -36.04
CA GLY A 342 6.74 -17.41 -37.26
C GLY A 342 5.37 -17.90 -37.71
N ARG A 343 5.40 -18.94 -38.53
CA ARG A 343 4.22 -19.51 -39.20
C ARG A 343 3.58 -20.62 -38.35
N ALA A 344 2.25 -20.58 -38.26
CA ALA A 344 1.44 -21.64 -37.68
C ALA A 344 1.45 -22.93 -38.55
N ASP A 345 0.89 -24.02 -38.02
CA ASP A 345 0.60 -25.20 -38.83
C ASP A 345 -0.41 -24.90 -39.95
N TRP A 346 -0.28 -25.63 -41.06
CA TRP A 346 -1.21 -25.54 -42.18
C TRP A 346 -2.62 -25.97 -41.74
N SER A 347 -3.65 -25.26 -42.23
CA SER A 347 -5.05 -25.67 -42.09
C SER A 347 -5.28 -27.08 -42.65
N ASP A 348 -6.43 -27.69 -42.36
CA ASP A 348 -6.83 -28.87 -43.12
C ASP A 348 -7.02 -28.49 -44.60
N PRO A 349 -6.66 -29.39 -45.55
CA PRO A 349 -6.70 -29.07 -46.96
C PRO A 349 -8.15 -28.96 -47.44
N VAL A 350 -8.47 -27.85 -48.11
CA VAL A 350 -9.74 -27.65 -48.79
C VAL A 350 -9.60 -28.09 -50.23
N MET A 351 -10.43 -29.05 -50.62
CA MET A 351 -10.47 -29.62 -51.95
C MET A 351 -11.47 -28.85 -52.81
N VAL A 352 -11.04 -28.42 -54.00
CA VAL A 352 -11.87 -27.68 -54.97
C VAL A 352 -11.71 -28.32 -56.34
N ASP A 353 -12.84 -28.72 -56.94
CA ASP A 353 -12.88 -29.22 -58.31
C ASP A 353 -13.26 -28.09 -59.27
N MET A 354 -12.30 -27.64 -60.09
CA MET A 354 -12.53 -26.60 -61.09
C MET A 354 -13.13 -27.13 -62.39
N ALA A 355 -13.26 -28.45 -62.56
CA ALA A 355 -13.77 -29.07 -63.78
C ALA A 355 -15.31 -29.12 -63.83
N ASP A 356 -15.99 -29.19 -62.68
CA ASP A 356 -17.45 -29.41 -62.59
C ASP A 356 -18.26 -28.12 -62.28
N ILE A 357 -17.73 -26.96 -62.67
CA ILE A 357 -18.40 -25.67 -62.43
C ILE A 357 -19.48 -25.46 -63.51
N LYS A 358 -20.74 -25.69 -63.14
CA LYS A 358 -21.89 -25.35 -63.99
C LYS A 358 -21.84 -23.86 -64.35
N PRO A 359 -22.01 -23.48 -65.63
CA PRO A 359 -22.03 -22.08 -66.00
C PRO A 359 -23.19 -21.37 -65.28
N ILE A 360 -22.89 -20.28 -64.58
CA ILE A 360 -23.92 -19.33 -64.14
C ILE A 360 -24.58 -18.81 -65.43
N ALA A 361 -25.82 -19.20 -65.66
CA ALA A 361 -26.60 -18.71 -66.78
C ALA A 361 -26.83 -17.21 -66.58
N ASN A 362 -26.13 -16.38 -67.35
CA ASN A 362 -26.44 -14.96 -67.45
C ASN A 362 -27.85 -14.83 -68.07
N VAL A 363 -28.87 -14.60 -67.23
CA VAL A 363 -30.12 -14.00 -67.70
C VAL A 363 -29.89 -12.50 -67.73
N LEU A 364 -29.31 -12.01 -68.84
CA LEU A 364 -29.47 -10.64 -69.27
C LEU A 364 -30.42 -10.66 -70.46
N THR A 365 -31.72 -10.62 -70.17
CA THR A 365 -32.72 -10.16 -71.13
C THR A 365 -32.47 -8.69 -71.38
N LEU A 366 -31.82 -8.38 -72.51
CA LEU A 366 -31.84 -7.05 -73.12
C LEU A 366 -33.30 -6.70 -73.45
N GLY A 367 -33.86 -5.77 -72.66
CA GLY A 367 -35.09 -5.08 -73.01
C GLY A 367 -34.83 -4.17 -74.22
N ARG A 368 -35.67 -4.31 -75.24
CA ARG A 368 -35.80 -3.38 -76.37
C ARG A 368 -36.53 -2.12 -75.98
#